data_AF-A0AA96RZ13-F1
#
_entry.id   AF-A0AA96RZ13-F1
#
_cell.length_a   1.000
_cell.length_b   1.000
_cell.length_c   1.000
_cell.angle_alpha   90.00
_cell.angle_beta   90.00
_cell.angle_gamma   90.00
#
_symmetry.space_group_name_H-M   'P 1'
#
loop_
_entity.id
_entity.type
_entity.pdbx_description
1 polymer ?
#
loop_
_entity_poly.entity_id
_entity_poly.type
_entity_poly.pdbx_seq_one_letter_code
_entity_poly.pdbx_strand_id
1 'polypeptide(L)'
;MLPHIEAKITLFKSDGQGNGRLTSACSGYRPAHLIKDDYLTTGIHQYYGDVFAQPGETVMGTITFITPEYYPRTLWIGKCIRIQEGARIVGQAEVTQIFNELLIKAEGFEADDSFIDYYQPGNLLSRLKGALLQKKAKLP
;
A
#
# COMPACT_ATOMS: atom_id res chain seq x y z
N MET A 1 9.19 15.27 4.10
CA MET A 1 8.58 14.38 3.08
C MET A 1 7.07 14.50 3.24
N LEU A 2 6.33 14.69 2.16
CA LEU A 2 4.87 14.81 2.24
C LEU A 2 4.25 13.43 2.56
N PRO A 3 3.16 13.37 3.34
CA PRO A 3 2.44 12.13 3.60
C PRO A 3 1.80 11.58 2.32
N HIS A 4 1.63 10.26 2.23
CA HIS A 4 0.92 9.64 1.10
C HIS A 4 -0.58 9.54 1.37
N ILE A 5 -0.96 9.26 2.62
CA ILE A 5 -2.35 9.19 3.08
C ILE A 5 -2.52 9.79 4.46
N GLU A 6 -3.75 10.17 4.76
CA GLU A 6 -4.29 10.28 6.11
C GLU A 6 -5.11 9.03 6.43
N ALA A 7 -5.08 8.57 7.69
CA ALA A 7 -5.82 7.40 8.13
C ALA A 7 -6.26 7.49 9.60
N LYS A 8 -7.35 6.78 9.91
CA LYS A 8 -7.65 6.32 11.27
C LYS A 8 -6.82 5.07 11.54
N ILE A 9 -5.89 5.17 12.48
CA ILE A 9 -4.95 4.10 12.82
C ILE A 9 -5.37 3.49 14.14
N THR A 10 -5.71 2.20 14.13
CA THR A 10 -6.04 1.43 15.33
C THR A 10 -4.94 0.43 15.59
N LEU A 11 -4.31 0.51 16.76
CA LEU A 11 -3.38 -0.52 17.22
C LEU A 11 -4.15 -1.50 18.08
N PHE A 12 -4.07 -2.79 17.78
CA PHE A 12 -4.80 -3.81 18.53
C PHE A 12 -4.12 -4.05 19.87
N LYS A 13 -4.93 -4.24 20.92
CA LYS A 13 -4.45 -4.77 22.19
C LYS A 13 -3.98 -6.22 22.00
N SER A 14 -2.93 -6.62 22.71
CA SER A 14 -2.45 -7.99 22.69
C SER A 14 -3.57 -8.99 22.99
N ASP A 15 -3.67 -10.04 22.18
CA ASP A 15 -4.61 -11.14 22.33
C ASP A 15 -4.05 -12.32 23.13
N GLY A 16 -2.77 -12.24 23.55
CA GLY A 16 -2.06 -13.33 24.23
C GLY A 16 -1.63 -14.49 23.33
N GLN A 17 -1.95 -14.44 22.02
CA GLN A 17 -1.65 -15.48 21.02
C GLN A 17 -0.65 -15.02 19.96
N GLY A 18 -0.08 -13.83 20.16
CA GLY A 18 0.97 -13.29 19.30
C GLY A 18 0.51 -12.13 18.43
N ASN A 19 -0.75 -11.70 18.45
CA ASN A 19 -1.20 -10.49 17.75
C ASN A 19 -1.33 -9.32 18.72
N GLY A 20 -1.57 -8.13 18.15
CA GLY A 20 -1.67 -6.89 18.90
C GLY A 20 -0.39 -6.50 19.60
N ARG A 21 -0.47 -5.43 20.40
CA ARG A 21 0.66 -4.84 21.11
C ARG A 21 0.40 -4.81 22.62
N LEU A 22 1.49 -4.88 23.36
CA LEU A 22 1.51 -4.61 24.80
C LEU A 22 1.87 -3.15 25.10
N THR A 23 2.59 -2.50 24.19
CA THR A 23 3.12 -1.14 24.35
C THR A 23 2.59 -0.22 23.26
N SER A 24 2.55 1.06 23.59
CA SER A 24 2.17 2.11 22.64
C SER A 24 3.14 2.23 21.48
N ALA A 25 2.76 3.01 20.46
CA ALA A 25 3.65 3.47 19.41
C ALA A 25 3.66 5.01 19.37
N CYS A 26 4.82 5.58 19.06
CA CYS A 26 4.97 7.02 18.84
C CYS A 26 5.16 7.34 17.34
N SER A 27 5.07 8.62 17.00
CA SER A 27 5.43 9.12 15.67
C SER A 27 6.84 8.69 15.27
N GLY A 28 7.00 8.34 13.99
CA GLY A 28 8.22 7.69 13.47
C GLY A 28 8.18 6.17 13.49
N TYR A 29 7.10 5.55 13.99
CA TYR A 29 6.86 4.12 13.92
C TYR A 29 6.81 3.60 12.45
N ARG A 30 7.47 2.46 12.18
CA ARG A 30 7.68 1.92 10.81
C ARG A 30 7.25 0.44 10.65
N PRO A 31 5.97 0.11 10.84
CA PRO A 31 5.49 -1.25 10.63
C PRO A 31 5.41 -1.59 9.14
N ALA A 32 5.17 -2.87 8.87
CA ALA A 32 4.77 -3.35 7.55
C ALA A 32 3.26 -3.18 7.35
N HIS A 33 2.86 -2.90 6.10
CA HIS A 33 1.49 -2.71 5.68
C HIS A 33 1.20 -3.62 4.50
N LEU A 34 0.17 -4.45 4.63
CA LEU A 34 -0.28 -5.27 3.50
C LEU A 34 -1.15 -4.41 2.58
N ILE A 35 -0.50 -3.78 1.60
CA ILE A 35 -1.11 -2.74 0.75
C ILE A 35 -1.98 -3.35 -0.36
N LYS A 36 -1.63 -4.56 -0.81
CA LYS A 36 -2.40 -5.46 -1.67
C LYS A 36 -2.06 -6.91 -1.29
N ASP A 37 -2.83 -7.87 -1.77
CA ASP A 37 -2.85 -9.25 -1.26
C ASP A 37 -1.48 -9.94 -1.18
N ASP A 38 -0.57 -9.60 -2.08
CA ASP A 38 0.75 -10.20 -2.25
C ASP A 38 1.91 -9.25 -1.90
N TYR A 39 1.66 -8.08 -1.31
CA TYR A 39 2.68 -7.04 -1.16
C TYR A 39 2.66 -6.33 0.19
N LEU A 40 3.74 -6.54 0.95
CA LEU A 40 4.05 -5.80 2.16
C LEU A 40 4.97 -4.62 1.83
N THR A 41 4.60 -3.43 2.32
CA THR A 41 5.43 -2.23 2.24
C THR A 41 5.61 -1.63 3.63
N THR A 42 6.74 -0.97 3.90
CA THR A 42 6.93 -0.24 5.15
C THR A 42 6.34 1.16 5.04
N GLY A 43 5.52 1.55 6.01
CA GLY A 43 4.99 2.90 6.14
C GLY A 43 5.49 3.59 7.40
N ILE A 44 5.87 4.86 7.30
CA ILE A 44 6.21 5.70 8.46
C ILE A 44 4.93 6.35 8.96
N HIS A 45 4.57 6.11 10.21
CA HIS A 45 3.44 6.76 10.86
C HIS A 45 3.85 8.11 11.46
N GLN A 46 2.97 9.09 11.35
CA GLN A 46 3.01 10.33 12.12
C GLN A 46 1.62 10.58 12.70
N TYR A 47 1.49 10.59 14.03
CA TYR A 47 0.21 10.79 14.71
C TYR A 47 -0.02 12.28 14.98
N TYR A 48 -1.28 12.72 14.90
CA TYR A 48 -1.64 14.10 15.20
C TYR A 48 -1.64 14.37 16.71
N GLY A 49 -1.21 15.58 17.10
CA GLY A 49 -1.27 16.04 18.49
C GLY A 49 -0.19 15.51 19.43
N ASP A 50 0.94 15.02 18.89
CA ASP A 50 2.05 14.44 19.67
C ASP A 50 1.60 13.35 20.65
N VAL A 51 0.70 12.48 20.18
CA VAL A 51 0.11 11.40 20.97
C VAL A 51 0.89 10.09 20.83
N PHE A 52 0.80 9.28 21.87
CA PHE A 52 1.14 7.87 21.80
C PHE A 52 -0.11 7.07 21.41
N ALA A 53 -0.04 6.34 20.31
CA ALA A 53 -1.10 5.41 19.92
C ALA A 53 -1.09 4.22 20.90
N GLN A 54 -2.08 4.15 21.78
CA GLN A 54 -2.20 3.07 22.76
C GLN A 54 -2.82 1.81 22.13
N PRO A 55 -2.45 0.60 22.58
CA PRO A 55 -3.12 -0.62 22.16
C PRO A 55 -4.59 -0.63 22.60
N GLY A 56 -5.50 -0.87 21.65
CA GLY A 56 -6.95 -0.82 21.84
C GLY A 56 -7.59 0.51 21.44
N GLU A 57 -6.79 1.53 21.10
CA GLU A 57 -7.27 2.85 20.72
C GLU A 57 -7.10 3.14 19.22
N THR A 58 -7.91 4.08 18.75
CA THR A 58 -7.83 4.62 17.39
C THR A 58 -7.37 6.07 17.46
N VAL A 59 -6.34 6.41 16.69
CA VAL A 59 -5.82 7.78 16.55
C VAL A 59 -5.81 8.20 15.09
N MET A 60 -5.90 9.51 14.84
CA MET A 60 -5.69 10.07 13.51
C MET A 60 -4.21 10.31 13.24
N GLY A 61 -3.79 10.09 12.00
CA GLY A 61 -2.42 10.39 11.58
C GLY A 61 -2.23 10.19 10.09
N THR A 62 -0.97 10.29 9.68
CA THR A 62 -0.56 10.10 8.29
C THR A 62 0.40 8.93 8.15
N ILE A 63 0.44 8.36 6.94
CA ILE A 63 1.37 7.29 6.59
C ILE A 63 2.12 7.67 5.30
N THR A 64 3.45 7.54 5.34
CA THR A 64 4.32 7.67 4.17
C THR A 64 4.99 6.34 3.87
N PHE A 65 4.63 5.75 2.74
CA PHE A 65 5.12 4.43 2.32
C PHE A 65 6.44 4.49 1.55
N ILE A 66 7.24 3.41 1.63
CA ILE A 66 8.45 3.26 0.82
C ILE A 66 8.10 2.82 -0.61
N THR A 67 8.75 3.40 -1.61
CA THR A 67 8.67 2.98 -3.03
C THR A 67 7.24 2.79 -3.58
N PRO A 68 6.33 3.78 -3.43
CA PRO A 68 4.92 3.69 -3.88
C PRO A 68 4.75 3.36 -5.37
N GLU A 69 5.76 3.59 -6.19
CA GLU A 69 5.80 3.29 -7.62
C GLU A 69 5.72 1.80 -7.97
N TYR A 70 5.98 0.90 -7.02
CA TYR A 70 5.85 -0.55 -7.23
C TYR A 70 4.45 -1.09 -6.95
N TYR A 71 3.55 -0.30 -6.37
CA TYR A 71 2.17 -0.69 -6.06
C TYR A 71 1.18 0.46 -6.32
N PRO A 72 1.16 1.02 -7.55
CA PRO A 72 0.26 2.10 -7.89
C PRO A 72 -1.21 1.63 -7.86
N ARG A 73 -2.13 2.58 -7.69
CA ARG A 73 -3.59 2.36 -7.78
C ARG A 73 -4.13 1.32 -6.80
N THR A 74 -3.57 1.28 -5.59
CA THR A 74 -3.92 0.29 -4.56
C THR A 74 -4.85 0.82 -3.48
N LEU A 75 -5.07 2.13 -3.38
CA LEU A 75 -5.79 2.77 -2.28
C LEU A 75 -7.08 3.45 -2.72
N TRP A 76 -8.09 3.39 -1.87
CA TRP A 76 -9.34 4.16 -1.97
C TRP A 76 -9.76 4.58 -0.57
N ILE A 77 -10.61 5.61 -0.47
CA ILE A 77 -11.13 6.06 0.82
C ILE A 77 -11.95 4.94 1.47
N GLY A 78 -11.73 4.69 2.75
CA GLY A 78 -12.35 3.59 3.49
C GLY A 78 -11.63 2.25 3.35
N LYS A 79 -10.56 2.14 2.55
CA LYS A 79 -9.73 0.92 2.54
C LYS A 79 -9.10 0.69 3.90
N CYS A 80 -9.27 -0.51 4.46
CA CYS A 80 -8.55 -0.95 5.65
C CYS A 80 -7.26 -1.72 5.26
N ILE A 81 -6.13 -1.24 5.75
CA ILE A 81 -4.80 -1.81 5.50
C ILE A 81 -4.30 -2.45 6.79
N ARG A 82 -3.89 -3.73 6.73
CA ARG A 82 -3.34 -4.42 7.91
C ARG A 82 -1.97 -3.84 8.27
N ILE A 83 -1.73 -3.66 9.56
CA ILE A 83 -0.43 -3.25 10.12
C ILE A 83 0.21 -4.46 10.79
N GLN A 84 1.48 -4.74 10.48
CA GLN A 84 2.20 -5.92 10.95
C GLN A 84 3.58 -5.61 11.50
N GLU A 85 3.99 -6.42 12.49
CA GLU A 85 5.35 -6.51 13.00
C GLU A 85 5.86 -7.95 12.85
N GLY A 86 6.68 -8.18 11.82
CA GLY A 86 6.97 -9.53 11.37
C GLY A 86 5.69 -10.25 10.98
N ALA A 87 5.47 -11.46 11.51
CA ALA A 87 4.26 -12.24 11.24
C ALA A 87 3.01 -11.77 12.00
N ARG A 88 3.16 -10.86 12.97
CA ARG A 88 2.10 -10.49 13.92
C ARG A 88 1.23 -9.38 13.35
N ILE A 89 -0.09 -9.54 13.39
CA ILE A 89 -1.02 -8.46 13.03
C ILE A 89 -1.20 -7.58 14.26
N VAL A 90 -0.77 -6.32 14.18
CA VAL A 90 -0.72 -5.41 15.33
C VAL A 90 -1.70 -4.26 15.25
N GLY A 91 -2.39 -4.11 14.11
CA GLY A 91 -3.37 -3.04 13.94
C GLY A 91 -3.92 -2.97 12.52
N GLN A 92 -4.65 -1.89 12.27
CA GLN A 92 -5.15 -1.53 10.94
C GLN A 92 -5.14 -0.02 10.74
N ALA A 93 -5.08 0.41 9.48
CA ALA A 93 -5.24 1.79 9.06
C ALA A 93 -6.40 1.90 8.06
N GLU A 94 -7.44 2.65 8.40
CA GLU A 94 -8.54 3.00 7.49
C GLU A 94 -8.20 4.32 6.80
N VAL A 95 -8.08 4.30 5.47
CA VAL A 95 -7.73 5.48 4.66
C VAL A 95 -8.84 6.52 4.72
N THR A 96 -8.54 7.74 5.17
CA THR A 96 -9.49 8.87 5.22
C THR A 96 -9.22 9.91 4.14
N GLN A 97 -7.97 10.02 3.68
CA GLN A 97 -7.58 10.90 2.58
C GLN A 97 -6.36 10.33 1.86
N ILE A 98 -6.25 10.56 0.54
CA ILE A 98 -5.09 10.17 -0.27
C ILE A 98 -4.49 11.44 -0.87
N PHE A 99 -3.20 11.67 -0.57
CA PHE A 99 -2.44 12.81 -1.08
C PHE A 99 -1.53 12.41 -2.26
N ASN A 100 -1.09 11.16 -2.30
CA ASN A 100 -0.28 10.65 -3.40
C ASN A 100 -1.19 10.06 -4.48
N GLU A 101 -1.37 10.80 -5.58
CA GLU A 101 -2.25 10.43 -6.71
C GLU A 101 -1.88 9.08 -7.33
N LEU A 102 -0.61 8.67 -7.28
CA LEU A 102 -0.15 7.38 -7.81
C LEU A 102 -0.84 6.20 -7.14
N LEU A 103 -1.25 6.36 -5.87
CA LEU A 103 -1.86 5.30 -5.07
C LEU A 103 -3.38 5.22 -5.26
N ILE A 104 -4.03 6.22 -5.88
CA ILE A 104 -5.49 6.26 -6.03
C ILE A 104 -5.94 5.16 -7.01
N LYS A 105 -6.76 4.23 -6.51
CA LYS A 105 -7.46 3.24 -7.33
C LYS A 105 -8.66 3.94 -7.99
N ALA A 106 -8.73 3.89 -9.32
CA ALA A 106 -9.91 4.39 -10.03
C ALA A 106 -11.12 3.48 -9.73
N GLU A 107 -12.27 4.09 -9.44
CA GLU A 107 -13.56 3.39 -9.35
C GLU A 107 -13.90 2.78 -10.73
N GLY A 108 -14.28 1.50 -10.77
CA GLY A 108 -14.93 0.91 -11.96
C GLY A 108 -14.07 0.07 -12.92
N PHE A 109 -12.89 -0.42 -12.53
CA PHE A 109 -12.20 -1.47 -13.29
C PHE A 109 -11.84 -2.65 -12.37
N GLU A 110 -12.60 -3.75 -12.51
CA GLU A 110 -12.09 -5.09 -12.23
C GLU A 110 -10.86 -5.27 -13.12
N ALA A 111 -9.67 -5.32 -12.53
CA ALA A 111 -8.48 -5.63 -13.29
C ALA A 111 -8.59 -7.09 -13.68
N ASP A 112 -8.86 -7.35 -14.96
CA ASP A 112 -8.44 -8.60 -15.57
C ASP A 112 -6.92 -8.70 -15.36
N ASP A 113 -6.49 -9.74 -14.64
CA ASP A 113 -5.09 -10.02 -14.28
C ASP A 113 -4.16 -10.10 -15.50
N SER A 114 -4.70 -10.12 -16.72
CA SER A 114 -3.95 -10.04 -17.97
C SER A 114 -3.25 -8.69 -18.25
N PHE A 115 -3.59 -7.60 -17.54
CA PHE A 115 -3.08 -6.25 -17.85
C PHE A 115 -1.85 -5.80 -17.03
N ILE A 116 -1.48 -6.55 -15.98
CA ILE A 116 -0.38 -6.17 -15.06
C ILE A 116 1.01 -6.42 -15.68
N ASP A 117 1.11 -7.29 -16.69
CA ASP A 117 2.37 -7.58 -17.40
C ASP A 117 2.85 -6.46 -18.35
N TYR A 118 2.06 -5.39 -18.52
CA TYR A 118 2.39 -4.31 -19.46
C TYR A 118 3.45 -3.34 -18.92
N TYR A 119 3.63 -3.24 -17.61
CA TYR A 119 4.51 -2.25 -16.96
C TYR A 119 5.78 -2.87 -16.35
N GLN A 120 6.37 -3.86 -17.04
CA GLN A 120 7.75 -4.29 -16.79
C GLN A 120 8.65 -3.69 -17.89
N PRO A 121 9.62 -2.80 -17.57
CA PRO A 121 10.44 -2.07 -18.56
C PRO A 121 11.25 -2.95 -19.54
N GLY A 122 11.28 -4.28 -19.35
CA GLY A 122 12.05 -5.21 -20.17
C GLY A 122 11.34 -5.76 -21.42
N ASN A 123 10.03 -5.62 -21.56
CA ASN A 123 9.26 -6.35 -22.58
C ASN A 123 8.88 -5.55 -23.85
N LEU A 124 9.31 -4.30 -23.98
CA LEU A 124 9.00 -3.48 -25.17
C LEU A 124 9.87 -3.87 -26.39
N LEU A 125 11.14 -4.23 -26.17
CA LEU A 125 12.11 -4.55 -27.23
C LEU A 125 11.85 -5.90 -27.90
N SER A 126 11.39 -6.90 -27.16
CA SER A 126 11.05 -8.23 -27.71
C SER A 126 9.80 -8.16 -28.61
N ARG A 127 8.84 -7.30 -28.27
CA ARG A 127 7.57 -7.15 -29.01
C ARG A 127 7.68 -6.23 -30.23
N LEU A 128 8.55 -5.22 -30.22
CA LEU A 128 8.86 -4.43 -31.44
C LEU A 128 9.48 -5.31 -32.54
N LYS A 129 10.33 -6.29 -32.18
CA LYS A 129 10.87 -7.27 -33.13
C LYS A 129 9.77 -8.17 -33.71
N GLY A 130 8.82 -8.62 -32.88
CA GLY A 130 7.68 -9.43 -33.33
C GLY A 130 6.73 -8.67 -34.27
N ALA A 131 6.41 -7.42 -33.96
CA ALA A 131 5.52 -6.58 -34.78
C ALA A 131 6.15 -6.18 -36.12
N LEU A 132 7.48 -5.98 -36.18
CA LEU A 132 8.21 -5.71 -37.42
C LEU A 132 8.29 -6.94 -38.34
N LEU A 133 8.42 -8.16 -37.79
CA LEU A 133 8.38 -9.38 -38.60
C LEU A 133 7.00 -9.65 -39.22
N GLN A 134 5.92 -9.39 -38.49
CA GLN A 134 4.57 -9.58 -39.01
C GLN A 134 4.18 -8.57 -40.08
N LYS A 135 4.71 -7.34 -40.05
CA LYS A 135 4.52 -6.37 -41.13
C LYS A 135 5.27 -6.73 -42.42
N LYS A 136 6.40 -7.43 -42.36
CA LYS A 136 7.11 -7.91 -43.57
C LYS A 136 6.43 -9.10 -44.25
N ALA A 137 5.61 -9.87 -43.54
CA ALA A 137 4.88 -11.00 -44.10
C ALA A 137 3.53 -10.63 -44.75
N LYS A 138 3.16 -9.35 -44.75
CA LYS A 138 1.85 -8.84 -45.21
C LYS A 138 1.91 -7.64 -46.16
N LEU A 139 3.06 -7.40 -46.80
CA LEU A 139 3.13 -6.53 -47.97
C LEU A 139 3.04 -7.40 -49.24
N PRO A 140 2.21 -7.02 -50.23
CA PRO A 140 2.07 -7.75 -51.50
C PRO A 140 3.37 -7.77 -52.31
#